data_AF-A0A4U5NIJ5-F1
#
_entry.id   AF-A0A4U5NIJ5-F1
#
_cell.length_a   1.000
_cell.length_b   1.000
_cell.length_c   1.000
_cell.angle_alpha   90.00
_cell.angle_beta   90.00
_cell.angle_gamma   90.00
#
_symmetry.space_group_name_H-M   'P 1'
#
loop_
_entity.id
_entity.type
_entity.pdbx_description
1 polymer ?
#
loop_
_entity_poly.entity_id
_entity_poly.type
_entity_poly.pdbx_seq_one_letter_code
_entity_poly.pdbx_strand_id
1 'polypeptide(L)'
;MASKIVLLALLPACAFAFFVPGSIHLPEDVYKNMEVDLPTNARCDSYLFQQAQLSFNEKADIKPEALSWKDAPTLIKEVLSRLTEGPINSVTGFLNVCQARTQFLQNMTTVWDACINRYYLLSQIKDNSTSISYPFIYVQMWKHLEFVCNAGLDGL
;
A
#
# COMPACT_ATOMS: atom_id res chain seq x y z
N MET A 1 -19.66 15.58 39.97
CA MET A 1 -18.50 16.39 39.55
C MET A 1 -17.64 15.53 38.63
N ALA A 2 -17.45 16.03 37.40
CA ALA A 2 -16.47 15.68 36.35
C ALA A 2 -16.04 14.20 36.21
N SER A 3 -16.66 13.45 35.29
CA SER A 3 -16.26 13.32 33.87
C SER A 3 -14.97 12.49 33.67
N LYS A 4 -15.14 11.17 33.56
CA LYS A 4 -14.13 10.20 33.09
C LYS A 4 -14.34 9.84 31.61
N ILE A 5 -14.79 10.78 30.79
CA ILE A 5 -15.06 10.56 29.36
C ILE A 5 -14.29 11.60 28.54
N VAL A 6 -12.96 11.61 28.63
CA VAL A 6 -12.10 12.39 27.71
C VAL A 6 -10.77 11.67 27.48
N LEU A 7 -10.81 10.42 27.03
CA LEU A 7 -9.58 9.73 26.59
C LEU A 7 -9.77 8.89 25.32
N LEU A 8 -10.86 9.09 24.57
CA LEU A 8 -11.17 8.31 23.36
C LEU A 8 -11.29 9.16 22.08
N ALA A 9 -10.65 10.33 22.03
CA ALA A 9 -10.80 11.28 20.92
C ALA A 9 -9.47 11.75 20.30
N LEU A 10 -8.41 10.93 20.36
CA LEU A 10 -7.09 11.29 19.80
C LEU A 10 -6.61 10.40 18.63
N LEU A 11 -7.46 9.54 18.07
CA LEU A 11 -7.03 8.54 17.07
C LEU A 11 -7.58 8.64 15.63
N PRO A 12 -7.92 9.82 15.08
CA PRO A 12 -7.93 9.94 13.61
C PRO A 12 -7.10 11.09 13.03
N ALA A 13 -6.32 11.82 13.83
CA ALA A 13 -5.58 12.99 13.32
C ALA A 13 -4.24 12.66 12.62
N CYS A 14 -3.69 11.44 12.78
CA CYS A 14 -2.36 11.09 12.23
C CYS A 14 -2.39 10.41 10.85
N ALA A 15 -3.56 10.10 10.29
CA ALA A 15 -3.64 9.35 9.02
C ALA A 15 -3.20 10.17 7.78
N PHE A 16 -3.18 11.50 7.87
CA PHE A 16 -2.88 12.36 6.72
C PHE A 16 -1.40 12.73 6.54
N ALA A 17 -0.53 12.46 7.51
CA ALA A 17 0.87 12.91 7.48
C ALA A 17 1.85 11.93 6.80
N PHE A 18 1.40 10.74 6.39
CA PHE A 18 2.29 9.68 5.88
C PHE A 18 2.28 9.48 4.36
N PHE A 19 1.54 10.31 3.62
CA PHE A 19 1.60 10.26 2.16
C PHE A 19 2.68 11.20 1.65
N VAL A 20 3.65 10.61 0.97
CA VAL A 20 4.72 11.28 0.24
C VAL A 20 4.12 12.50 -0.48
N PRO A 21 4.68 13.72 -0.33
CA PRO A 21 4.20 14.87 -1.06
C PRO A 21 4.12 14.52 -2.55
N GLY A 22 3.04 14.91 -3.21
CA GLY A 22 2.62 14.44 -4.54
C GLY A 22 3.59 14.69 -5.71
N SER A 23 4.83 15.05 -5.45
CA SER A 23 5.84 15.37 -6.45
C SER A 23 7.27 15.19 -5.91
N ILE A 24 7.69 13.95 -5.62
CA ILE A 24 9.11 13.62 -5.74
C ILE A 24 9.42 13.52 -7.24
N HIS A 25 9.93 14.61 -7.81
CA HIS A 25 10.46 14.61 -9.16
C HIS A 25 11.95 14.23 -9.09
N LEU A 26 12.24 12.93 -9.21
CA LEU A 26 13.62 12.46 -9.38
C LEU A 26 14.00 12.57 -10.87
N PRO A 27 15.10 13.27 -11.21
CA PRO A 27 15.64 13.26 -12.56
C PRO A 27 15.90 11.83 -13.08
N GLU A 28 15.72 11.64 -14.39
CA GLU A 28 15.79 10.32 -15.04
C GLU A 28 17.15 9.62 -14.89
N ASP A 29 18.21 10.40 -14.95
CA ASP A 29 19.58 10.00 -14.70
C ASP A 29 19.81 9.49 -13.27
N VAL A 30 19.11 10.03 -12.26
CA VAL A 30 19.31 9.62 -10.86
C VAL A 30 18.82 8.21 -10.61
N TYR A 31 17.64 7.83 -11.13
CA TYR A 31 17.14 6.47 -10.92
C TYR A 31 17.71 5.45 -11.91
N LYS A 32 18.14 5.87 -13.11
CA LYS A 32 18.82 4.97 -14.07
C LYS A 32 20.23 4.57 -13.62
N ASN A 33 20.92 5.44 -12.90
CA ASN A 33 22.28 5.20 -12.40
C ASN A 33 22.31 4.72 -10.95
N MET A 34 21.16 4.49 -10.34
CA MET A 34 21.11 3.90 -9.01
C MET A 34 21.45 2.42 -9.14
N GLU A 35 22.63 2.01 -8.68
CA GLU A 35 22.94 0.59 -8.51
C GLU A 35 21.96 0.00 -7.49
N VAL A 36 20.96 -0.71 -8.02
CA VAL A 36 19.99 -1.42 -7.20
C VAL A 36 20.60 -2.76 -6.83
N ASP A 37 21.23 -2.82 -5.66
CA ASP A 37 21.60 -4.09 -5.07
C ASP A 37 20.33 -4.77 -4.53
N LEU A 38 19.62 -5.49 -5.40
CA LEU A 38 18.53 -6.37 -4.99
C LEU A 38 19.15 -7.55 -4.25
N PRO A 39 18.62 -7.98 -3.09
CA PRO A 39 19.13 -9.16 -2.41
C PRO A 39 19.19 -10.33 -3.40
N THR A 40 20.39 -10.87 -3.58
CA THR A 40 20.82 -11.77 -4.67
C THR A 40 20.02 -13.07 -4.81
N ASN A 41 19.12 -13.36 -3.87
CA ASN A 41 18.40 -14.62 -3.77
C ASN A 41 16.87 -14.49 -3.89
N ALA A 42 16.31 -13.27 -3.96
CA ALA A 42 14.87 -13.06 -4.12
C ALA A 42 14.60 -12.26 -5.39
N ARG A 43 14.24 -12.95 -6.47
CA ARG A 43 13.73 -12.31 -7.69
C ARG A 43 12.22 -12.16 -7.56
N CYS A 44 11.69 -10.99 -7.88
CA CYS A 44 10.24 -10.84 -7.94
C CYS A 44 9.66 -11.74 -9.03
N ASP A 45 8.70 -12.60 -8.65
CA ASP A 45 7.86 -13.32 -9.61
C ASP A 45 6.72 -12.39 -10.03
N SER A 46 6.82 -11.82 -11.24
CA SER A 46 5.84 -10.87 -11.76
C SER A 46 4.44 -11.46 -11.94
N TYR A 47 4.33 -12.77 -12.21
CA TYR A 47 3.03 -13.42 -12.36
C TYR A 47 2.36 -13.54 -10.99
N LEU A 48 3.09 -14.06 -10.00
CA LEU A 48 2.61 -14.16 -8.62
C LEU A 48 2.24 -12.78 -8.06
N PHE A 49 3.07 -11.77 -8.29
CA PHE A 49 2.81 -10.40 -7.86
C PHE A 49 1.51 -9.83 -8.45
N GLN A 50 1.28 -10.05 -9.75
CA GLN A 50 0.06 -9.60 -10.42
C GLN A 50 -1.17 -10.32 -9.86
N GLN A 51 -1.11 -11.65 -9.70
CA GLN A 51 -2.22 -12.43 -9.15
C GLN A 51 -2.53 -12.05 -7.70
N ALA A 52 -1.49 -11.80 -6.88
CA ALA A 52 -1.68 -11.33 -5.52
C ALA A 52 -2.36 -9.96 -5.48
N GLN A 53 -1.98 -9.03 -6.37
CA GLN A 53 -2.62 -7.72 -6.46
C GLN A 53 -4.09 -7.81 -6.86
N LEU A 54 -4.42 -8.64 -7.88
CA LEU A 54 -5.81 -8.87 -8.29
C LEU A 54 -6.63 -9.44 -7.14
N SER A 55 -6.13 -10.49 -6.47
CA SER A 55 -6.79 -11.10 -5.32
C SER A 55 -6.99 -10.12 -4.15
N PHE A 56 -6.02 -9.24 -3.90
CA PHE A 56 -6.18 -8.17 -2.92
C PHE A 56 -7.31 -7.21 -3.31
N ASN A 57 -7.35 -6.76 -4.56
CA ASN A 57 -8.37 -5.83 -5.03
C ASN A 57 -9.77 -6.42 -4.95
N GLU A 58 -9.95 -7.67 -5.41
CA GLU A 58 -11.21 -8.39 -5.33
C GLU A 58 -11.69 -8.50 -3.88
N LYS A 59 -10.81 -8.93 -2.98
CA LYS A 59 -11.17 -9.14 -1.57
C LYS A 59 -11.43 -7.85 -0.80
N ALA A 60 -10.76 -6.77 -1.19
CA ALA A 60 -10.97 -5.43 -0.63
C ALA A 60 -12.14 -4.67 -1.27
N ASP A 61 -12.87 -5.27 -2.24
CA ASP A 61 -13.92 -4.61 -3.04
C ASP A 61 -13.43 -3.27 -3.66
N ILE A 62 -12.23 -3.32 -4.24
CA ILE A 62 -11.58 -2.21 -4.96
C ILE A 62 -12.02 -2.25 -6.43
N LYS A 63 -12.44 -1.10 -6.96
CA LYS A 63 -12.91 -0.99 -8.36
C LYS A 63 -12.17 0.12 -9.11
N PRO A 64 -11.66 -0.14 -10.32
CA PRO A 64 -11.64 -1.43 -11.02
C PRO A 64 -10.68 -2.45 -10.37
N GLU A 65 -10.98 -3.75 -10.52
CA GLU A 65 -10.18 -4.83 -9.91
C GLU A 65 -8.76 -4.94 -10.48
N ALA A 66 -8.51 -4.36 -11.67
CA ALA A 66 -7.21 -4.41 -12.34
C ALA A 66 -6.19 -3.35 -11.87
N LEU A 67 -6.52 -2.54 -10.85
CA LEU A 67 -5.60 -1.50 -10.35
C LEU A 67 -4.30 -2.11 -9.82
N SER A 68 -3.17 -1.50 -10.17
CA SER A 68 -1.85 -1.98 -9.81
C SER A 68 -0.96 -0.87 -9.24
N TRP A 69 0.32 -1.18 -9.00
CA TRP A 69 1.31 -0.17 -8.66
C TRP A 69 1.48 0.90 -9.75
N LYS A 70 1.11 0.60 -11.01
CA LYS A 70 1.09 1.57 -12.11
C LYS A 70 -0.08 2.55 -12.01
N ASP A 71 -1.03 2.28 -11.14
CA ASP A 71 -2.23 3.07 -10.89
C ASP A 71 -2.24 3.57 -9.44
N ALA A 72 -1.07 3.68 -8.81
CA ALA A 72 -0.93 3.87 -7.36
C ALA A 72 -1.79 5.00 -6.76
N PRO A 73 -1.94 6.19 -7.39
CA PRO A 73 -2.82 7.24 -6.86
C PRO A 73 -4.30 6.84 -6.83
N THR A 74 -4.77 6.07 -7.81
CA THR A 74 -6.15 5.58 -7.86
C THR A 74 -6.33 4.44 -6.88
N LEU A 75 -5.40 3.48 -6.87
CA LEU A 75 -5.42 2.34 -5.95
C LEU A 75 -5.47 2.79 -4.49
N ILE A 76 -4.63 3.75 -4.11
CA ILE A 76 -4.57 4.24 -2.73
C ILE A 76 -5.84 4.97 -2.32
N LYS A 77 -6.46 5.71 -3.24
CA LYS A 77 -7.74 6.37 -3.00
C LYS A 77 -8.84 5.35 -2.73
N GLU A 78 -8.89 4.26 -3.51
CA GLU A 78 -9.86 3.18 -3.30
C GLU A 78 -9.61 2.46 -1.97
N VAL A 79 -8.35 2.15 -1.65
CA VAL A 79 -8.00 1.55 -0.35
C VAL A 79 -8.44 2.46 0.80
N LEU A 80 -8.14 3.77 0.72
CA LEU A 80 -8.50 4.73 1.74
C LEU A 80 -10.01 4.87 1.89
N SER A 81 -10.78 4.92 0.78
CA SER A 81 -12.24 4.99 0.86
C SER A 81 -12.83 3.79 1.63
N ARG A 82 -12.20 2.61 1.55
CA ARG A 82 -12.61 1.41 2.31
C ARG A 82 -12.20 1.45 3.77
N LEU A 83 -11.10 2.15 4.08
CA LEU A 83 -10.66 2.38 5.45
C LEU A 83 -11.46 3.49 6.16
N THR A 84 -11.94 4.52 5.44
CA THR A 84 -12.47 5.75 6.05
C THR A 84 -13.91 6.13 5.72
N GLU A 85 -14.50 5.72 4.58
CA GLU A 85 -15.73 6.32 4.03
C GLU A 85 -16.99 5.42 4.07
N GLY A 86 -17.06 4.43 4.96
CA GLY A 86 -18.33 3.74 5.27
C GLY A 86 -19.31 4.64 6.06
N PRO A 87 -20.62 4.32 6.14
CA PRO A 87 -21.67 5.15 6.76
C PRO A 87 -21.54 5.26 8.31
N ILE A 88 -20.45 5.86 8.77
CA ILE A 88 -19.66 5.51 9.98
C ILE A 88 -18.91 4.20 9.73
N ASN A 89 -17.58 4.22 9.69
CA ASN A 89 -16.70 3.07 9.94
C ASN A 89 -17.32 1.71 9.58
N SER A 90 -17.41 1.33 8.29
CA SER A 90 -17.79 -0.05 8.03
C SER A 90 -16.61 -0.90 8.47
N VAL A 91 -16.69 -1.41 9.70
CA VAL A 91 -15.73 -2.37 10.27
C VAL A 91 -15.49 -3.47 9.23
N THR A 92 -16.51 -3.84 8.47
CA THR A 92 -16.43 -4.72 7.30
C THR A 92 -15.41 -4.26 6.25
N GLY A 93 -15.45 -3.03 5.76
CA GLY A 93 -14.49 -2.52 4.75
C GLY A 93 -13.06 -2.52 5.28
N PHE A 94 -12.87 -2.06 6.52
CA PHE A 94 -11.58 -2.11 7.20
C PHE A 94 -11.07 -3.54 7.36
N LEU A 95 -11.90 -4.45 7.87
CA LEU A 95 -11.57 -5.86 8.05
C LEU A 95 -11.28 -6.55 6.71
N ASN A 96 -12.02 -6.22 5.65
CA ASN A 96 -11.80 -6.78 4.31
C ASN A 96 -10.43 -6.35 3.77
N VAL A 97 -10.08 -5.07 3.87
CA VAL A 97 -8.75 -4.56 3.47
C VAL A 97 -7.64 -5.23 4.27
N CYS A 98 -7.81 -5.35 5.60
CA CYS A 98 -6.80 -5.97 6.45
C CYS A 98 -6.67 -7.48 6.21
N GLN A 99 -7.78 -8.19 6.01
CA GLN A 99 -7.75 -9.59 5.65
C GLN A 99 -7.12 -9.80 4.26
N ALA A 100 -7.44 -8.94 3.29
CA ALA A 100 -6.83 -8.94 1.97
C ALA A 100 -5.31 -8.69 2.05
N ARG A 101 -4.87 -7.75 2.88
CA ARG A 101 -3.43 -7.48 3.11
C ARG A 101 -2.71 -8.70 3.67
N THR A 102 -3.29 -9.37 4.66
CA THR A 102 -2.71 -10.59 5.23
C THR A 102 -2.59 -11.69 4.18
N GLN A 103 -3.62 -11.88 3.35
CA GLN A 103 -3.57 -12.88 2.28
C GLN A 103 -2.56 -12.51 1.18
N PHE A 104 -2.48 -11.24 0.82
CA PHE A 104 -1.46 -10.76 -0.10
C PHE A 104 -0.06 -11.11 0.42
N LEU A 105 0.24 -10.82 1.69
CA LEU A 105 1.54 -11.15 2.29
C LEU A 105 1.80 -12.66 2.32
N GLN A 106 0.79 -13.47 2.62
CA GLN A 106 0.90 -14.95 2.60
C GLN A 106 1.22 -15.47 1.20
N ASN A 107 0.56 -14.94 0.17
CA ASN A 107 0.82 -15.32 -1.23
C ASN A 107 2.21 -14.90 -1.69
N MET A 108 2.75 -13.82 -1.13
CA MET A 108 4.00 -13.19 -1.56
C MET A 108 5.20 -13.50 -0.65
N THR A 109 5.07 -14.34 0.38
CA THR A 109 6.04 -14.39 1.50
C THR A 109 7.51 -14.55 1.06
N THR A 110 7.79 -15.34 0.04
CA THR A 110 9.17 -15.58 -0.45
C THR A 110 9.70 -14.50 -1.40
N VAL A 111 8.82 -13.66 -1.94
CA VAL A 111 9.14 -12.64 -2.96
C VAL A 111 8.73 -11.23 -2.56
N TRP A 112 8.15 -11.04 -1.36
CA TRP A 112 7.59 -9.78 -0.89
C TRP A 112 8.62 -8.65 -0.92
N ASP A 113 9.80 -8.85 -0.33
CA ASP A 113 10.85 -7.83 -0.30
C ASP A 113 11.45 -7.51 -1.66
N ALA A 114 11.34 -8.46 -2.61
CA ALA A 114 11.78 -8.25 -3.98
C ALA A 114 10.73 -7.49 -4.81
N CYS A 115 9.45 -7.77 -4.61
CA CYS A 115 8.34 -7.19 -5.38
C CYS A 115 7.85 -5.86 -4.80
N ILE A 116 7.71 -5.74 -3.48
CA ILE A 116 7.31 -4.53 -2.75
C ILE A 116 8.55 -3.67 -2.47
N ASN A 117 9.28 -3.37 -3.54
CA ASN A 117 10.54 -2.65 -3.51
C ASN A 117 10.50 -1.49 -4.51
N ARG A 118 10.79 -0.28 -4.02
CA ARG A 118 10.71 0.94 -4.84
C ARG A 118 11.63 0.85 -6.06
N TYR A 119 12.83 0.28 -5.88
CA TYR A 119 13.83 0.20 -6.93
C TYR A 119 13.48 -0.85 -7.98
N TYR A 120 12.99 -2.02 -7.57
CA TYR A 120 12.45 -3.00 -8.50
C TYR A 120 11.31 -2.39 -9.34
N LEU A 121 10.34 -1.74 -8.70
CA LEU A 121 9.21 -1.14 -9.40
C LEU A 121 9.63 0.01 -10.33
N LEU A 122 10.59 0.85 -9.92
CA LEU A 122 11.20 1.87 -10.79
C LEU A 122 11.87 1.22 -12.00
N SER A 123 12.60 0.11 -11.82
CA SER A 123 13.24 -0.61 -12.93
C SER A 123 12.24 -1.26 -13.90
N GLN A 124 10.96 -1.39 -13.51
CA GLN A 124 9.88 -1.89 -14.38
C GLN A 124 9.22 -0.77 -15.22
N ILE A 125 9.54 0.50 -14.98
CA ILE A 125 9.04 1.61 -15.78
C ILE A 125 9.79 1.61 -17.12
N LYS A 126 9.09 1.27 -18.20
CA LYS A 126 9.66 1.18 -19.56
C LYS A 126 9.26 2.35 -20.46
N ASP A 127 8.25 3.12 -20.05
CA ASP A 127 7.68 4.22 -20.81
C ASP A 127 7.27 5.38 -19.89
N ASN A 128 6.99 6.53 -20.48
CA ASN A 128 6.64 7.75 -19.76
C ASN A 128 5.16 7.79 -19.30
N SER A 129 4.40 6.71 -19.42
CA SER A 129 2.99 6.68 -19.00
C SER A 129 2.83 6.53 -17.49
N THR A 130 3.81 5.91 -16.83
CA THR A 130 3.79 5.68 -15.38
C THR A 130 4.70 6.70 -14.69
N SER A 131 4.14 7.48 -13.75
CA SER A 131 4.94 8.46 -13.01
C SER A 131 5.92 7.76 -12.06
N ILE A 132 7.14 8.31 -11.98
CA ILE A 132 8.18 7.87 -11.05
C ILE A 132 7.79 7.93 -9.57
N SER A 133 6.75 8.71 -9.22
CA SER A 133 6.23 8.78 -7.86
C SER A 133 5.41 7.54 -7.47
N TYR A 134 4.90 6.78 -8.44
CA TYR A 134 3.96 5.69 -8.19
C TYR A 134 4.58 4.52 -7.41
N PRO A 135 5.80 4.05 -7.70
CA PRO A 135 6.51 3.09 -6.85
C PRO A 135 6.60 3.50 -5.37
N PHE A 136 6.80 4.80 -5.10
CA PHE A 136 6.91 5.32 -3.74
C PHE A 136 5.56 5.30 -3.03
N ILE A 137 4.51 5.80 -3.70
CA ILE A 137 3.14 5.80 -3.20
C ILE A 137 2.70 4.37 -2.89
N TYR A 138 2.93 3.45 -3.83
CA TYR A 138 2.54 2.05 -3.71
C TYR A 138 3.24 1.34 -2.53
N VAL A 139 4.56 1.45 -2.40
CA VAL A 139 5.30 0.84 -1.28
C VAL A 139 4.90 1.50 0.05
N GLN A 140 4.63 2.81 0.06
CA GLN A 140 4.19 3.51 1.27
C GLN A 140 2.78 3.08 1.71
N MET A 141 1.87 2.82 0.77
CA MET A 141 0.54 2.27 1.04
C MET A 141 0.65 0.95 1.81
N TRP A 142 1.52 0.02 1.38
CA TRP A 142 1.68 -1.27 2.06
C TRP A 142 2.23 -1.14 3.48
N LYS A 143 3.19 -0.23 3.71
CA LYS A 143 3.68 0.09 5.05
C LYS A 143 2.59 0.68 5.94
N HIS A 144 1.75 1.54 5.37
CA HIS A 144 0.62 2.10 6.09
C HIS A 144 -0.41 1.03 6.46
N LEU A 145 -0.75 0.13 5.53
CA LEU A 145 -1.64 -1.00 5.79
C LEU A 145 -1.06 -1.95 6.82
N GLU A 146 0.24 -2.21 6.81
CA GLU A 146 0.92 -2.99 7.85
C GLU A 146 0.74 -2.37 9.24
N PHE A 147 0.97 -1.06 9.36
CA PHE A 147 0.76 -0.36 10.60
C PHE A 147 -0.71 -0.42 11.04
N VAL A 148 -1.64 -0.03 10.18
CA VAL A 148 -3.07 0.07 10.52
C VAL A 148 -3.70 -1.29 10.83
N CYS A 149 -3.36 -2.33 10.07
CA CYS A 149 -3.96 -3.65 10.21
C CYS A 149 -3.33 -4.50 11.33
N ASN A 150 -2.09 -4.22 11.74
CA ASN A 150 -1.45 -4.94 12.84
C ASN A 150 -1.52 -4.16 14.17
N ALA A 151 -1.42 -2.82 14.16
CA ALA A 151 -1.49 -2.02 15.38
C ALA A 151 -2.91 -1.92 15.99
N GLY A 152 -3.95 -2.38 15.27
CA GLY A 152 -5.34 -2.40 15.74
C GLY A 152 -5.76 -3.67 16.50
N LEU A 153 -4.90 -4.70 16.61
CA LEU A 153 -5.25 -5.99 17.20
C LEU A 153 -4.54 -6.33 18.53
N ASP A 154 -3.47 -5.60 18.90
CA ASP A 154 -2.74 -5.82 20.16
C ASP A 154 -3.38 -5.11 21.39
N GLY A 155 -4.65 -4.73 21.31
CA GLY A 155 -5.31 -3.88 22.31
C GLY A 155 -6.79 -4.16 22.58
N LEU A 156 -7.27 -5.38 22.33
CA LEU A 156 -8.58 -5.86 22.80
C LEU A 156 -8.43 -6.85 23.95
#